data_AF-A0A2S9SLG3-F1
#
_entry.id   AF-A0A2S9SLG3-F1
#
_cell.length_a   1.000
_cell.length_b   1.000
_cell.length_c   1.000
_cell.angle_alpha   90.00
_cell.angle_beta   90.00
_cell.angle_gamma   90.00
#
_symmetry.space_group_name_H-M   'P 1'
#
loop_
_entity.id
_entity.type
_entity.pdbx_description
1 polymer ?
#
loop_
_entity_poly.entity_id
_entity_poly.type
_entity_poly.pdbx_seq_one_letter_code
_entity_poly.pdbx_strand_id
1 'polypeptide(L)'
;MKAFLIASLVATFSFSATVDDFLNSLKQEVLKIDSSFKGFDYKRGEEIFLSKHIGKKGELISCASCHGTNLYEANQNHFTGKTIDALSPKANPNRFTNKAEIEKWLKRNFNDVYNREGTALEKGDVITYIINK
;
A
#
# COMPACT_ATOMS: atom_id res chain seq x y z
N MET A 1 -21.74 -47.39 14.41
CA MET A 1 -21.23 -46.15 15.02
C MET A 1 -20.61 -45.32 13.89
N LYS A 2 -21.28 -44.24 13.47
CA LYS A 2 -20.84 -43.40 12.34
C LYS A 2 -19.84 -42.38 12.87
N ALA A 3 -18.56 -42.54 12.54
CA ALA A 3 -17.55 -41.52 12.81
C ALA A 3 -17.67 -40.43 11.74
N PHE A 4 -18.17 -39.26 12.13
CA PHE A 4 -18.04 -38.05 11.31
C PHE A 4 -16.60 -37.55 11.43
N LEU A 5 -15.82 -37.72 10.37
CA LEU A 5 -14.56 -37.00 10.20
C LEU A 5 -14.87 -35.59 9.72
N ILE A 6 -14.85 -34.65 10.67
CA ILE A 6 -14.72 -33.23 10.36
C ILE A 6 -13.21 -32.96 10.28
N ALA A 7 -12.69 -32.80 9.06
CA ALA A 7 -11.33 -32.32 8.86
C ALA A 7 -11.39 -30.91 8.25
N SER A 8 -10.91 -29.98 9.06
CA SER A 8 -11.02 -28.53 9.00
C SER A 8 -10.57 -27.88 7.70
N LEU A 9 -11.34 -26.89 7.28
CA LEU A 9 -10.98 -25.90 6.27
C LEU A 9 -9.89 -24.97 6.84
N VAL A 10 -8.62 -25.15 6.47
CA VAL A 10 -7.56 -24.17 6.73
C VAL A 10 -7.54 -23.20 5.57
N ALA A 11 -8.28 -22.10 5.67
CA ALA A 11 -8.29 -21.03 4.68
C ALA A 11 -7.67 -19.75 5.26
N THR A 12 -6.60 -19.32 4.61
CA THR A 12 -6.13 -17.92 4.43
C THR A 12 -5.72 -17.11 5.67
N PHE A 13 -4.49 -17.31 6.15
CA PHE A 13 -3.79 -16.35 7.05
C PHE A 13 -2.60 -15.62 6.38
N SER A 14 -2.32 -15.88 5.10
CA SER A 14 -1.06 -15.42 4.46
C SER A 14 -1.00 -13.94 4.09
N PHE A 15 -2.14 -13.23 4.01
CA PHE A 15 -2.17 -11.81 3.62
C PHE A 15 -1.62 -10.88 4.73
N SER A 16 -2.07 -11.07 5.98
CA SER A 16 -1.64 -10.22 7.11
C SER A 16 -0.12 -10.28 7.29
N ALA A 17 0.45 -11.50 7.26
CA ALA A 17 1.86 -11.70 7.54
C ALA A 17 2.79 -10.89 6.63
N THR A 18 2.53 -10.84 5.32
CA THR A 18 3.45 -10.16 4.38
C THR A 18 3.46 -8.64 4.56
N VAL A 19 2.29 -8.02 4.71
CA VAL A 19 2.20 -6.57 4.89
C VAL A 19 2.70 -6.17 6.28
N ASP A 20 2.42 -6.97 7.30
CA ASP A 20 2.91 -6.75 8.67
C ASP A 20 4.44 -6.86 8.74
N ASP A 21 5.03 -7.87 8.10
CA ASP A 21 6.48 -8.02 8.00
C ASP A 21 7.13 -6.85 7.25
N PHE A 22 6.49 -6.38 6.18
CA PHE A 22 6.97 -5.21 5.44
C PHE A 22 6.92 -3.94 6.29
N LEU A 23 5.80 -3.66 6.96
CA LEU A 23 5.66 -2.54 7.89
C LEU A 23 6.68 -2.63 9.04
N ASN A 24 6.92 -3.83 9.57
CA ASN A 24 7.94 -4.04 10.59
C ASN A 24 9.34 -3.70 10.07
N SER A 25 9.67 -4.05 8.82
CA SER A 25 10.96 -3.69 8.24
C SER A 25 11.13 -2.17 8.09
N LEU A 26 10.09 -1.48 7.62
CA LEU A 26 10.08 -0.01 7.53
C LEU A 26 10.22 0.62 8.92
N LYS A 27 9.56 0.08 9.94
CA LYS A 27 9.69 0.54 11.33
C LYS A 27 11.14 0.49 11.81
N GLN A 28 11.87 -0.58 11.50
CA GLN A 28 13.29 -0.67 11.84
C GLN A 28 14.14 0.36 11.09
N GLU A 29 13.79 0.70 9.85
CA GLU A 29 14.47 1.78 9.11
C GLU A 29 14.19 3.17 9.71
N VAL A 30 12.93 3.45 10.09
CA VAL A 30 12.58 4.72 10.73
C VAL A 30 13.30 4.86 12.07
N LEU A 31 13.32 3.82 12.91
CA LEU A 31 13.96 3.86 14.24
C LEU A 31 15.48 4.10 14.20
N LYS A 32 16.16 3.85 13.08
CA LYS A 32 17.58 4.19 12.90
C LYS A 32 17.81 5.71 12.79
N ILE A 33 16.79 6.45 12.39
CA ILE A 33 16.86 7.90 12.10
C ILE A 33 16.09 8.68 13.17
N ASP A 34 14.96 8.14 13.65
CA ASP A 34 14.09 8.74 14.65
C ASP A 34 13.68 7.70 15.70
N SER A 35 14.34 7.72 16.86
CA SER A 35 14.04 6.85 18.00
C SER A 35 12.72 7.18 18.69
N SER A 36 12.10 8.33 18.37
CA SER A 36 10.82 8.73 18.93
C SER A 36 9.62 8.13 18.20
N PHE A 37 9.83 7.46 17.05
CA PHE A 37 8.80 6.86 16.22
C PHE A 37 7.80 6.02 17.02
N LYS A 38 6.52 6.40 16.96
CA LYS A 38 5.42 5.75 17.70
C LYS A 38 4.58 4.81 16.85
N GLY A 39 4.67 4.90 15.53
CA GLY A 39 3.89 4.12 14.60
C GLY A 39 3.58 4.88 13.32
N PHE A 40 3.19 4.13 12.30
CA PHE A 40 2.67 4.69 11.06
C PHE A 40 1.26 5.25 11.29
N ASP A 41 0.95 6.32 10.60
CA ASP A 41 -0.26 7.11 10.82
C ASP A 41 -1.15 7.15 9.59
N TYR A 42 -2.42 6.84 9.80
CA TYR A 42 -3.43 6.83 8.74
C TYR A 42 -3.61 8.21 8.10
N LYS A 43 -3.58 9.29 8.89
CA LYS A 43 -3.85 10.65 8.39
C LYS A 43 -2.68 11.22 7.61
N ARG A 44 -1.45 11.03 8.06
CA ARG A 44 -0.26 11.35 7.26
C ARG A 44 -0.25 10.57 5.94
N GLY A 45 -0.64 9.29 5.98
CA GLY A 45 -0.77 8.46 4.78
C GLY A 45 -1.81 9.00 3.80
N GLU A 46 -2.98 9.41 4.30
CA GLU A 46 -4.04 10.06 3.52
C GLU A 46 -3.56 11.36 2.87
N GLU A 47 -2.87 12.21 3.64
CA GLU A 47 -2.30 13.47 3.16
C GLU A 47 -1.29 13.23 2.02
N ILE A 48 -0.35 12.31 2.20
CA ILE A 48 0.61 11.92 1.15
C ILE A 48 -0.15 11.42 -0.10
N PHE A 49 -1.10 10.51 0.08
CA PHE A 49 -1.83 9.90 -1.03
C PHE A 49 -2.62 10.91 -1.88
N LEU A 50 -3.17 11.95 -1.24
CA LEU A 50 -4.00 12.96 -1.89
C LEU A 50 -3.21 14.19 -2.37
N SER A 51 -2.00 14.41 -1.86
CA SER A 51 -1.18 15.58 -2.19
C SER A 51 -0.78 15.59 -3.67
N LYS A 52 -0.95 16.76 -4.31
CA LYS A 52 -0.61 16.97 -5.71
C LYS A 52 0.79 17.54 -5.85
N HIS A 53 1.56 16.98 -6.79
CA HIS A 53 2.93 17.35 -7.07
C HIS A 53 3.15 17.44 -8.58
N ILE A 54 4.10 18.28 -9.01
CA ILE A 54 4.59 18.24 -10.39
C ILE A 54 5.47 16.99 -10.50
N GLY A 55 4.87 15.92 -11.00
CA GLY A 55 5.45 14.58 -11.05
C GLY A 55 5.95 14.21 -12.44
N LYS A 56 5.71 12.96 -12.80
CA LYS A 56 6.04 12.35 -14.08
C LYS A 56 5.55 13.21 -15.23
N LYS A 57 6.42 13.40 -16.23
CA LYS A 57 6.17 14.22 -17.43
C LYS A 57 5.82 15.70 -17.12
N GLY A 58 6.10 16.19 -15.91
CA GLY A 58 5.78 17.56 -15.52
C GLY A 58 4.29 17.81 -15.27
N GLU A 59 3.48 16.76 -15.11
CA GLU A 59 2.06 16.90 -14.84
C GLU A 59 1.78 17.03 -13.34
N LEU A 60 0.75 17.81 -12.99
CA LEU A 60 0.26 17.94 -11.62
C LEU A 60 -0.59 16.71 -11.24
N ILE A 61 0.00 15.76 -10.53
CA ILE A 61 -0.63 14.46 -10.18
C ILE A 61 -0.48 14.12 -8.69
N SER A 62 -1.31 13.19 -8.22
CA SER A 62 -1.19 12.55 -6.90
C SER A 62 -1.30 11.03 -7.03
N CYS A 63 -1.16 10.27 -5.93
CA CYS A 63 -1.44 8.83 -5.96
C CYS A 63 -2.89 8.56 -6.40
N ALA A 64 -3.83 9.41 -5.96
CA ALA A 64 -5.24 9.34 -6.35
C ALA A 64 -5.49 9.60 -7.84
N SER A 65 -4.57 10.24 -8.58
CA SER A 65 -4.71 10.40 -10.04
C SER A 65 -4.78 9.06 -10.78
N CYS A 66 -4.09 8.02 -10.28
CA CYS A 66 -4.15 6.68 -10.88
C CYS A 66 -5.07 5.71 -10.12
N HIS A 67 -5.24 5.92 -8.81
CA HIS A 67 -5.93 4.97 -7.94
C HIS A 67 -7.34 5.41 -7.51
N GLY A 68 -7.72 6.67 -7.78
CA GLY A 68 -8.94 7.26 -7.27
C GLY A 68 -8.92 7.49 -5.77
N THR A 69 -10.04 7.99 -5.23
CA THR A 69 -10.24 8.18 -3.79
C THR A 69 -11.03 7.05 -3.15
N ASN A 70 -11.85 6.32 -3.93
CA ASN A 70 -12.49 5.08 -3.50
C ASN A 70 -11.59 3.88 -3.82
N LEU A 71 -10.84 3.40 -2.83
CA LEU A 71 -9.88 2.31 -3.02
C LEU A 71 -10.52 0.92 -3.17
N TYR A 72 -11.84 0.82 -3.03
CA TYR A 72 -12.60 -0.43 -3.27
C TYR A 72 -12.90 -0.64 -4.75
N GLU A 73 -12.75 0.38 -5.58
CA GLU A 73 -13.06 0.34 -7.01
C GLU A 73 -11.78 0.23 -7.84
N ALA A 74 -11.90 -0.40 -9.01
CA ALA A 74 -10.86 -0.33 -10.02
C ALA A 74 -10.79 1.10 -10.59
N ASN A 75 -9.60 1.50 -11.00
CA ASN A 75 -9.36 2.78 -11.67
C ASN A 75 -8.42 2.56 -12.87
N GLN A 76 -7.78 3.61 -13.38
CA GLN A 76 -6.91 3.54 -14.53
C GLN A 76 -5.64 4.36 -14.30
N ASN A 77 -4.53 3.87 -14.83
CA ASN A 77 -3.29 4.62 -14.84
C ASN A 77 -3.47 5.90 -15.67
N HIS A 78 -3.29 7.06 -15.03
CA HIS A 78 -3.47 8.39 -15.62
C HIS A 78 -2.75 8.59 -16.97
N PHE A 79 -1.57 7.99 -17.15
CA PHE A 79 -0.73 8.18 -18.34
C PHE A 79 -0.96 7.16 -19.46
N THR A 80 -1.53 6.00 -19.16
CA THR A 80 -1.63 4.88 -20.12
C THR A 80 -3.04 4.37 -20.33
N GLY A 81 -4.01 4.80 -19.50
CA GLY A 81 -5.39 4.32 -19.51
C GLY A 81 -5.54 2.85 -19.07
N LYS A 82 -4.45 2.17 -18.71
CA LYS A 82 -4.51 0.76 -18.28
C LYS A 82 -5.26 0.64 -16.96
N THR A 83 -6.20 -0.29 -16.90
CA THR A 83 -6.95 -0.61 -15.67
C THR A 83 -6.01 -1.02 -14.54
N ILE A 84 -6.32 -0.52 -13.36
CA ILE A 84 -5.69 -0.88 -12.09
C ILE A 84 -6.81 -1.39 -11.19
N ASP A 85 -6.75 -2.66 -10.80
CA ASP A 85 -7.73 -3.25 -9.87
C ASP A 85 -7.76 -2.50 -8.54
N ALA A 86 -8.83 -2.69 -7.77
CA ALA A 86 -9.00 -2.11 -6.45
C ALA A 86 -7.72 -2.22 -5.60
N LEU A 87 -7.35 -1.11 -4.97
CA LEU A 87 -6.11 -0.98 -4.23
C LEU A 87 -6.27 -1.44 -2.77
N SER A 88 -7.46 -1.26 -2.19
CA SER A 88 -7.75 -1.72 -0.84
C SER A 88 -7.76 -3.25 -0.79
N PRO A 89 -7.00 -3.88 0.12
CA PRO A 89 -7.00 -5.32 0.28
C PRO A 89 -8.36 -5.88 0.76
N LYS A 90 -9.22 -5.02 1.34
CA LYS A 90 -10.59 -5.37 1.71
C LYS A 90 -11.47 -5.66 0.48
N ALA A 91 -11.17 -5.05 -0.66
CA ALA A 91 -11.83 -5.30 -1.94
C ALA A 91 -11.05 -6.25 -2.85
N ASN A 92 -9.72 -6.27 -2.75
CA ASN A 92 -8.84 -7.14 -3.53
C ASN A 92 -7.79 -7.83 -2.64
N PRO A 93 -8.08 -9.04 -2.14
CA PRO A 93 -7.20 -9.77 -1.22
C PRO A 93 -5.83 -10.14 -1.79
N ASN A 94 -5.60 -9.98 -3.09
CA ASN A 94 -4.29 -10.22 -3.71
C ASN A 94 -3.30 -9.06 -3.49
N ARG A 95 -3.78 -7.87 -3.08
CA ARG A 95 -2.92 -6.73 -2.74
C ARG A 95 -2.02 -7.09 -1.56
N PHE A 96 -0.84 -6.47 -1.45
CA PHE A 96 0.12 -6.65 -0.34
C PHE A 96 0.51 -8.10 0.05
N THR A 97 0.31 -9.09 -0.82
CA THR A 97 0.69 -10.50 -0.59
C THR A 97 2.11 -10.86 -1.05
N ASN A 98 2.79 -9.94 -1.74
CA ASN A 98 4.13 -10.17 -2.29
C ASN A 98 5.03 -8.95 -1.99
N LYS A 99 6.07 -9.17 -1.18
CA LYS A 99 7.01 -8.12 -0.77
C LYS A 99 7.68 -7.40 -1.96
N ALA A 100 8.13 -8.14 -2.97
CA ALA A 100 8.81 -7.55 -4.12
C ALA A 100 7.87 -6.67 -4.96
N GLU A 101 6.58 -7.03 -5.06
CA GLU A 101 5.57 -6.17 -5.69
C GLU A 101 5.34 -4.88 -4.88
N ILE A 102 5.23 -4.98 -3.55
CA ILE A 102 5.08 -3.80 -2.68
C ILE A 102 6.25 -2.83 -2.88
N GLU A 103 7.49 -3.32 -2.80
CA GLU A 103 8.70 -2.53 -2.97
C GLU A 103 8.76 -1.87 -4.36
N LYS A 104 8.50 -2.65 -5.41
CA LYS A 104 8.50 -2.19 -6.80
C LYS A 104 7.50 -1.06 -7.00
N TRP A 105 6.26 -1.25 -6.57
CA TRP A 105 5.19 -0.28 -6.82
C TRP A 105 5.30 0.96 -5.96
N LEU A 106 5.68 0.84 -4.68
CA LEU A 106 5.96 2.03 -3.85
C LEU A 106 7.09 2.85 -4.47
N LYS A 107 8.20 2.23 -4.86
CA LYS A 107 9.30 2.95 -5.52
C LYS A 107 8.82 3.65 -6.79
N ARG A 108 8.14 2.95 -7.69
CA ARG A 108 7.67 3.54 -8.95
C ARG A 108 6.64 4.66 -8.73
N ASN A 109 5.67 4.45 -7.86
CA ASN A 109 4.58 5.41 -7.64
C ASN A 109 5.07 6.67 -6.93
N PHE A 110 5.98 6.55 -5.96
CA PHE A 110 6.64 7.72 -5.37
C PHE A 110 7.49 8.46 -6.40
N ASN A 111 8.24 7.77 -7.26
CA ASN A 111 8.98 8.46 -8.32
C ASN A 111 8.03 9.14 -9.33
N ASP A 112 6.91 8.51 -9.67
CA ASP A 112 5.93 9.09 -10.59
C ASP A 112 5.27 10.34 -10.00
N VAL A 113 4.91 10.35 -8.71
CA VAL A 113 4.21 11.49 -8.10
C VAL A 113 5.19 12.54 -7.56
N TYR A 114 6.21 12.12 -6.82
CA TYR A 114 7.12 12.99 -6.06
C TYR A 114 8.48 13.22 -6.73
N ASN A 115 8.80 12.55 -7.85
CA ASN A 115 10.12 12.58 -8.49
C ASN A 115 11.28 12.16 -7.56
N ARG A 116 10.98 11.37 -6.53
CA ARG A 116 11.96 10.78 -5.61
C ARG A 116 11.41 9.48 -5.03
N GLU A 117 12.27 8.71 -4.38
CA GLU A 117 11.81 7.61 -3.54
C GLU A 117 11.12 8.14 -2.26
N GLY A 118 10.07 7.44 -1.84
CA GLY A 118 9.46 7.65 -0.53
C GLY A 118 10.40 7.16 0.59
N THR A 119 10.45 7.92 1.68
CA THR A 119 11.11 7.53 2.92
C THR A 119 10.41 6.33 3.55
N ALA A 120 11.07 5.66 4.51
CA ALA A 120 10.45 4.55 5.22
C ALA A 120 9.17 4.96 5.98
N LEU A 121 9.16 6.19 6.54
CA LEU A 121 7.99 6.76 7.21
C LEU A 121 6.82 6.95 6.22
N GLU A 122 7.08 7.63 5.10
CA GLU A 122 6.05 7.89 4.09
C GLU A 122 5.48 6.60 3.48
N LYS A 123 6.34 5.61 3.21
CA LYS A 123 5.92 4.30 2.70
C LYS A 123 4.99 3.60 3.70
N GLY A 124 5.35 3.58 4.98
CA GLY A 124 4.55 2.91 6.00
C GLY A 124 3.24 3.64 6.31
N ASP A 125 3.26 4.98 6.32
CA ASP A 125 2.06 5.80 6.46
C ASP A 125 1.08 5.56 5.30
N VAL A 126 1.57 5.57 4.05
CA VAL A 126 0.73 5.30 2.85
C VAL A 126 0.15 3.89 2.86
N ILE A 127 0.95 2.86 3.21
CA ILE A 127 0.42 1.49 3.36
C ILE A 127 -0.66 1.45 4.44
N THR A 128 -0.41 2.06 5.60
CA THR A 128 -1.35 2.11 6.72
C THR A 128 -2.66 2.78 6.32
N TYR A 129 -2.61 3.85 5.53
CA TYR A 129 -3.78 4.46 4.92
C TYR A 129 -4.53 3.47 4.02
N ILE A 130 -3.84 2.85 3.05
CA ILE A 130 -4.47 1.97 2.06
C ILE A 130 -5.15 0.74 2.71
N ILE A 131 -4.49 0.07 3.65
CA ILE A 131 -5.03 -1.17 4.24
C ILE A 131 -6.22 -0.90 5.18
N ASN A 132 -6.32 0.32 5.71
CA ASN A 132 -7.40 0.73 6.60
C ASN A 132 -8.54 1.47 5.90
N LYS A 133 -8.33 1.97 4.68
CA LYS A 133 -9.38 2.50 3.80
C LYS A 133 -10.18 1.33 3.23
#